data_AF-A0A1M7FPT2-F1
#
_entry.id   AF-A0A1M7FPT2-F1
#
_cell.length_a   1.000
_cell.length_b   1.000
_cell.length_c   1.000
_cell.angle_alpha   90.00
_cell.angle_beta   90.00
_cell.angle_gamma   90.00
#
_symmetry.space_group_name_H-M   'P 1'
#
loop_
_entity.id
_entity.type
_entity.pdbx_description
1 polymer ?
#
loop_
_entity_poly.entity_id
_entity_poly.type
_entity_poly.pdbx_seq_one_letter_code
_entity_poly.pdbx_strand_id
1 'polypeptide(L)'
;MKLIILSSLFLMIACKEKETEKRSEYKAPTKENPISENKSNESEDAKKWLTESIEKFFKTDLSTMDSAMQNITTKDYYEYKTDATNVEMDTEGSLTEKEFEQKWKSKFNIEKAGTGVGFLISGQDWNEIKVSKCNFISQDGNTYLFDVILEDKEYKAEYPIQVKVVKEKEGFRIADVLQ
;
A
#
# COMPACT_ATOMS: atom_id res chain seq x y z
N MET A 1 -49.03 -31.93 -17.77
CA MET A 1 -47.80 -31.85 -16.94
C MET A 1 -48.20 -31.51 -15.52
N LYS A 2 -47.87 -32.37 -14.55
CA LYS A 2 -48.23 -32.20 -13.14
C LYS A 2 -47.19 -31.30 -12.46
N LEU A 3 -47.65 -30.20 -11.87
CA LEU A 3 -46.89 -29.33 -10.98
C LEU A 3 -46.79 -30.03 -9.61
N ILE A 4 -45.58 -30.37 -9.17
CA ILE A 4 -45.31 -30.90 -7.84
C ILE A 4 -44.74 -29.75 -7.00
N ILE A 5 -45.54 -29.27 -6.06
CA ILE A 5 -45.15 -28.29 -5.04
C ILE A 5 -44.62 -29.07 -3.85
N LEU A 6 -43.31 -29.04 -3.60
CA LEU A 6 -42.71 -29.52 -2.37
C LEU A 6 -42.50 -28.33 -1.43
N SER A 7 -43.42 -28.19 -0.47
CA SER A 7 -43.30 -27.30 0.68
C SER A 7 -42.24 -27.85 1.62
N SER A 8 -41.16 -27.10 1.84
CA SER A 8 -40.18 -27.35 2.91
C SER A 8 -40.16 -26.14 3.84
N LEU A 9 -40.96 -26.24 4.89
CA LEU A 9 -40.81 -25.45 6.12
C LEU A 9 -39.58 -26.02 6.85
N PHE A 10 -38.52 -25.22 6.98
CA PHE A 10 -37.53 -25.44 8.03
C PHE A 10 -37.45 -24.21 8.92
N LEU A 11 -37.58 -24.50 10.20
CA LEU A 11 -37.85 -23.59 11.31
C LEU A 11 -36.60 -22.80 11.69
N MET A 12 -36.84 -21.52 11.97
CA MET A 12 -35.91 -20.59 12.60
C MET A 12 -35.62 -21.04 14.03
N ILE A 13 -34.34 -21.23 14.37
CA ILE A 13 -33.89 -21.26 15.78
C ILE A 13 -33.05 -20.01 16.00
N ALA A 14 -33.71 -18.98 16.52
CA ALA A 14 -33.07 -17.80 17.07
C ALA A 14 -32.65 -18.12 18.52
N CYS A 15 -31.35 -18.22 18.77
CA CYS A 15 -30.82 -18.15 20.14
C CYS A 15 -30.73 -16.67 20.54
N LYS A 16 -31.49 -16.30 21.58
CA LYS A 16 -31.38 -15.02 22.28
C LYS A 16 -31.41 -15.30 23.79
N GLU A 17 -30.63 -14.51 24.53
CA GLU A 17 -30.30 -14.50 25.97
C GLU A 17 -28.95 -15.14 26.33
N LYS A 18 -28.11 -14.58 27.22
CA LYS A 18 -28.28 -13.50 28.21
C LYS A 18 -26.90 -12.88 28.54
N GLU A 19 -26.89 -11.60 28.91
CA GLU A 19 -25.73 -10.91 29.46
C GLU A 19 -25.28 -11.54 30.79
N THR A 20 -23.97 -11.54 31.03
CA THR A 20 -23.41 -11.62 32.39
C THR A 20 -22.15 -10.77 32.42
N GLU A 21 -22.26 -9.60 33.07
CA GLU A 21 -21.11 -8.82 33.53
C GLU A 21 -20.21 -9.68 34.41
N LYS A 22 -18.91 -9.73 34.09
CA LYS A 22 -17.85 -9.80 35.10
C LYS A 22 -16.72 -8.86 34.73
N ARG A 23 -16.70 -7.74 35.43
CA ARG A 23 -15.56 -6.85 35.67
C ARG A 23 -14.37 -7.67 36.17
N SER A 24 -13.27 -7.63 35.43
CA SER A 24 -11.94 -7.98 35.96
C SER A 24 -11.04 -6.77 35.78
N GLU A 25 -10.74 -6.15 36.90
CA GLU A 25 -9.79 -5.06 37.07
C GLU A 25 -8.38 -5.61 36.83
N TYR A 26 -7.63 -5.03 35.88
CA TYR A 26 -6.17 -5.17 35.84
C TYR A 26 -5.56 -3.77 35.87
N LYS A 27 -5.08 -3.38 37.05
CA LYS A 27 -4.14 -2.26 37.21
C LYS A 27 -2.70 -2.78 37.04
N ALA A 28 -1.93 -1.97 36.33
CA ALA A 28 -0.54 -2.15 35.91
C ALA A 28 0.47 -2.32 37.05
N PRO A 29 1.71 -2.74 36.73
CA PRO A 29 2.86 -1.82 36.83
C PRO A 29 3.85 -2.01 35.66
N THR A 30 4.80 -1.15 35.30
CA THR A 30 5.26 0.18 35.71
C THR A 30 6.10 0.73 34.55
N LYS A 31 6.14 2.05 34.46
CA LYS A 31 7.00 2.93 33.66
C LYS A 31 8.42 2.37 33.43
N GLU A 32 8.90 2.43 32.19
CA GLU A 32 10.28 2.79 31.89
C GLU A 32 10.36 3.61 30.58
N ASN A 33 10.93 4.82 30.74
CA ASN A 33 11.49 5.77 29.78
C ASN A 33 10.60 6.42 28.69
N PRO A 34 10.31 7.74 28.80
CA PRO A 34 10.04 8.54 27.63
C PRO A 34 11.38 8.88 26.96
N ILE A 35 11.81 8.07 26.01
CA ILE A 35 12.70 8.56 24.96
C ILE A 35 11.86 8.66 23.71
N SER A 36 11.46 9.89 23.37
CA SER A 36 11.64 10.41 22.02
C SER A 36 10.86 11.72 21.84
N GLU A 37 11.50 12.83 22.18
CA GLU A 37 11.11 14.14 21.66
C GLU A 37 11.68 14.41 20.24
N ASN A 38 12.31 13.42 19.59
CA ASN A 38 12.91 13.55 18.25
C ASN A 38 12.19 12.80 17.10
N LYS A 39 11.24 11.89 17.39
CA LYS A 39 10.49 11.12 16.36
C LYS A 39 9.49 11.95 15.56
N SER A 40 8.97 13.04 16.13
CA SER A 40 7.91 13.83 15.50
C SER A 40 8.35 14.55 14.23
N ASN A 41 9.66 14.73 14.01
CA ASN A 41 10.14 15.52 12.87
C ASN A 41 10.47 14.64 11.66
N GLU A 42 11.12 13.48 11.85
CA GLU A 42 11.54 12.66 10.71
C GLU A 42 10.37 12.04 9.93
N SER A 43 9.27 11.69 10.60
CA SER A 43 8.06 11.21 9.92
C SER A 43 7.39 12.30 9.08
N GLU A 44 7.43 13.55 9.56
CA GLU A 44 6.93 14.71 8.81
C GLU A 44 7.86 15.08 7.64
N ASP A 45 9.18 14.96 7.82
CA ASP A 45 10.16 15.11 6.74
C ASP A 45 9.95 14.03 5.66
N ALA A 46 9.75 12.77 6.07
CA ALA A 46 9.46 11.66 5.16
C ALA A 46 8.14 11.87 4.40
N LYS A 47 7.09 12.33 5.11
CA LYS A 47 5.80 12.68 4.51
C LYS A 47 5.92 13.79 3.48
N LYS A 48 6.61 14.89 3.83
CA LYS A 48 6.84 16.02 2.92
C LYS A 48 7.61 15.56 1.69
N TRP A 49 8.70 14.84 1.89
CA TRP A 49 9.51 14.28 0.82
C TRP A 49 8.67 13.36 -0.09
N LEU A 50 7.84 12.50 0.48
CA LEU A 50 7.00 11.57 -0.28
C LEU A 50 6.01 12.33 -1.16
N THR A 51 5.30 13.31 -0.59
CA THR A 51 4.36 14.15 -1.33
C THR A 51 5.03 14.87 -2.49
N GLU A 52 6.16 15.53 -2.24
CA GLU A 52 6.90 16.26 -3.27
C GLU A 52 7.45 15.32 -4.36
N SER A 53 7.94 14.14 -3.97
CA SER A 53 8.50 13.15 -4.89
C SER A 53 7.44 12.57 -5.83
N ILE A 54 6.25 12.24 -5.30
CA ILE A 54 5.13 11.73 -6.11
C ILE A 54 4.67 12.79 -7.11
N GLU A 55 4.40 14.02 -6.66
CA GLU A 55 3.93 15.07 -7.57
C GLU A 55 4.99 15.43 -8.63
N LYS A 56 6.28 15.41 -8.26
CA LYS A 56 7.36 15.64 -9.21
C LYS A 56 7.46 14.50 -10.23
N PHE A 57 7.28 13.26 -9.80
CA PHE A 57 7.31 12.09 -10.67
C PHE A 57 6.27 12.23 -11.80
N PHE A 58 5.01 12.54 -11.47
CA PHE A 58 3.95 12.68 -12.47
C PHE A 58 4.06 13.93 -13.37
N LYS A 59 4.95 14.87 -13.04
CA LYS A 59 5.31 16.02 -13.88
C LYS A 59 6.53 15.78 -14.76
N THR A 60 7.16 14.61 -14.64
CA THR A 60 8.35 14.26 -15.42
C THR A 60 7.95 13.85 -16.83
N ASP A 61 8.79 14.17 -17.82
CA ASP A 61 8.59 13.73 -19.21
C ASP A 61 8.57 12.20 -19.30
N LEU A 62 7.64 11.65 -20.09
CA LEU A 62 7.47 10.20 -20.26
C LEU A 62 8.77 9.48 -20.66
N SER A 63 9.63 10.13 -21.46
CA SER A 63 10.92 9.58 -21.89
C SER A 63 11.94 9.40 -20.75
N THR A 64 11.71 10.01 -19.59
CA THR A 64 12.60 9.98 -18.42
C THR A 64 11.92 9.43 -17.17
N MET A 65 10.68 8.98 -17.29
CA MET A 65 9.86 8.47 -16.19
C MET A 65 10.47 7.24 -15.53
N ASP A 66 11.08 6.34 -16.29
CA ASP A 66 11.79 5.16 -15.77
C ASP A 66 12.96 5.57 -14.84
N SER A 67 13.83 6.46 -15.32
CA SER A 67 14.92 7.03 -14.51
C SER A 67 14.39 7.77 -13.28
N ALA A 68 13.25 8.46 -13.40
CA ALA A 68 12.64 9.16 -12.28
C ALA A 68 12.13 8.19 -11.21
N MET A 69 11.52 7.06 -11.60
CA MET A 69 11.13 5.99 -10.70
C MET A 69 12.36 5.42 -9.97
N GLN A 70 13.41 5.03 -10.70
CA GLN A 70 14.65 4.51 -10.12
C GLN A 70 15.25 5.44 -9.06
N ASN A 71 15.17 6.77 -9.27
CA ASN A 71 15.73 7.76 -8.37
C ASN A 71 14.93 7.94 -7.06
N ILE A 72 13.64 7.65 -7.05
CA ILE A 72 12.78 7.83 -5.86
C ILE A 72 12.49 6.52 -5.13
N THR A 73 12.79 5.37 -5.73
CA THR A 73 12.60 4.05 -5.12
C THR A 73 13.91 3.45 -4.62
N THR A 74 13.81 2.48 -3.72
CA THR A 74 14.92 1.54 -3.49
C THR A 74 15.12 0.67 -4.73
N LYS A 75 16.35 0.16 -4.91
CA LYS A 75 16.66 -0.73 -6.04
C LYS A 75 15.78 -1.99 -6.04
N ASP A 76 15.64 -2.63 -4.88
CA ASP A 76 14.82 -3.85 -4.74
C ASP A 76 13.35 -3.59 -5.13
N TYR A 77 12.79 -2.45 -4.70
CA TYR A 77 11.40 -2.12 -5.04
C TYR A 77 11.21 -1.74 -6.50
N TYR A 78 12.18 -1.05 -7.10
CA TYR A 78 12.16 -0.77 -8.54
C TYR A 78 12.07 -2.08 -9.35
N GLU A 79 12.99 -3.01 -9.09
CA GLU A 79 13.02 -4.31 -9.77
C GLU A 79 11.72 -5.11 -9.53
N TYR A 80 11.24 -5.14 -8.29
CA TYR A 80 9.99 -5.79 -7.93
C TYR A 80 8.79 -5.21 -8.70
N LYS A 81 8.68 -3.87 -8.75
CA LYS A 81 7.53 -3.23 -9.38
C LYS A 81 7.57 -3.38 -10.90
N THR A 82 8.75 -3.33 -11.52
CA THR A 82 8.93 -3.62 -12.95
C THR A 82 8.52 -5.05 -13.29
N ASP A 83 8.89 -6.04 -12.47
CA ASP A 83 8.41 -7.41 -12.68
C ASP A 83 6.89 -7.48 -12.50
N ALA A 84 6.34 -6.87 -11.44
CA ALA A 84 4.91 -6.89 -11.13
C ALA A 84 4.05 -6.29 -12.25
N THR A 85 4.51 -5.22 -12.91
CA THR A 85 3.80 -4.62 -14.05
C THR A 85 3.79 -5.50 -15.28
N ASN A 86 4.75 -6.42 -15.41
CA ASN A 86 4.97 -7.22 -16.61
C ASN A 86 4.62 -8.70 -16.47
N VAL A 87 4.01 -9.13 -15.37
CA VAL A 87 3.60 -10.53 -15.16
C VAL A 87 2.60 -10.97 -16.24
N GLU A 88 2.83 -12.16 -16.83
CA GLU A 88 1.98 -12.78 -17.86
C GLU A 88 1.76 -11.91 -19.13
N MET A 89 2.67 -10.99 -19.45
CA MET A 89 2.56 -10.14 -20.64
C MET A 89 3.09 -10.81 -21.93
N ASP A 90 3.59 -12.05 -21.86
CA ASP A 90 4.20 -12.79 -22.98
C ASP A 90 5.30 -12.01 -23.73
N THR A 91 5.92 -11.05 -23.04
CA THR A 91 7.05 -10.26 -23.53
C THR A 91 8.38 -10.82 -23.00
N GLU A 92 9.48 -10.51 -23.69
CA GLU A 92 10.82 -10.89 -23.22
C GLU A 92 11.09 -10.27 -21.84
N GLY A 93 11.37 -11.13 -20.85
CA GLY A 93 11.57 -10.71 -19.45
C GLY A 93 10.32 -10.74 -18.57
N SER A 94 9.13 -11.01 -19.14
CA SER A 94 7.91 -11.27 -18.36
C SER A 94 8.07 -12.54 -17.52
N LEU A 95 7.61 -12.48 -16.27
CA LEU A 95 7.53 -13.64 -15.39
C LEU A 95 6.12 -14.21 -15.42
N THR A 96 6.00 -15.53 -15.27
CA THR A 96 4.73 -16.13 -14.86
C THR A 96 4.38 -15.71 -13.43
N GLU A 97 3.10 -15.81 -13.05
CA GLU A 97 2.66 -15.51 -11.68
C GLU A 97 3.44 -16.31 -10.63
N LYS A 98 3.69 -17.60 -10.93
CA LYS A 98 4.45 -18.49 -10.06
C LYS A 98 5.91 -18.06 -9.92
N GLU A 99 6.56 -17.68 -11.02
CA GLU A 99 7.96 -17.22 -10.99
C GLU A 99 8.09 -15.90 -10.23
N PHE A 100 7.16 -14.97 -10.45
CA PHE A 100 7.06 -13.72 -9.71
C PHE A 100 6.94 -13.96 -8.21
N GLU A 101 5.99 -14.81 -7.80
CA GLU A 101 5.80 -15.17 -6.39
C GLU A 101 7.07 -15.79 -5.80
N GLN A 102 7.68 -16.78 -6.47
CA GLN A 102 8.89 -17.43 -5.95
C GLN A 102 10.06 -16.45 -5.81
N LYS A 103 10.23 -15.51 -6.74
CA LYS A 103 11.30 -14.53 -6.72
C LYS A 103 11.16 -13.55 -5.55
N TRP A 104 9.95 -13.09 -5.26
CA TRP A 104 9.74 -11.92 -4.40
C TRP A 104 9.11 -12.18 -3.04
N LYS A 105 8.46 -13.33 -2.82
CA LYS A 105 7.71 -13.62 -1.57
C LYS A 105 8.51 -13.57 -0.28
N SER A 106 9.84 -13.65 -0.36
CA SER A 106 10.74 -13.54 0.80
C SER A 106 11.00 -12.09 1.22
N LYS A 107 10.69 -11.11 0.36
CA LYS A 107 10.97 -9.68 0.57
C LYS A 107 9.70 -8.82 0.57
N PHE A 108 8.71 -9.16 -0.24
CA PHE A 108 7.50 -8.36 -0.46
C PHE A 108 6.23 -9.16 -0.19
N ASN A 109 5.13 -8.45 0.08
CA ASN A 109 3.81 -9.03 0.15
C ASN A 109 3.22 -9.13 -1.28
N ILE A 110 3.28 -10.33 -1.85
CA ILE A 110 2.85 -10.61 -3.23
C ILE A 110 1.36 -10.35 -3.44
N GLU A 111 0.53 -10.54 -2.41
CA GLU A 111 -0.91 -10.26 -2.49
C GLU A 111 -1.22 -8.76 -2.66
N LYS A 112 -0.22 -7.90 -2.45
CA LYS A 112 -0.30 -6.44 -2.53
C LYS A 112 0.62 -5.85 -3.61
N ALA A 113 1.07 -6.68 -4.56
CA ALA A 113 2.00 -6.28 -5.61
C ALA A 113 1.45 -5.27 -6.62
N GLY A 114 0.12 -5.20 -6.76
CA GLY A 114 -0.50 -4.49 -7.88
C GLY A 114 -0.03 -5.05 -9.22
N THR A 115 -0.16 -6.37 -9.41
CA THR A 115 0.20 -7.05 -10.65
C THR A 115 -0.57 -6.46 -11.84
N GLY A 116 0.14 -6.10 -12.90
CA GLY A 116 -0.43 -5.42 -14.07
C GLY A 116 -0.88 -3.97 -13.82
N VAL A 117 -0.63 -3.42 -12.62
CA VAL A 117 -0.95 -2.03 -12.25
C VAL A 117 0.30 -1.18 -12.36
N GLY A 118 0.18 0.02 -12.91
CA GLY A 118 1.30 0.97 -13.05
C GLY A 118 1.93 1.40 -11.71
N PHE A 119 3.02 2.18 -11.81
CA PHE A 119 3.69 2.75 -10.65
C PHE A 119 2.81 3.84 -10.01
N LEU A 120 2.38 3.63 -8.76
CA LEU A 120 1.55 4.51 -7.91
C LEU A 120 0.07 4.67 -8.31
N ILE A 121 -0.30 4.58 -9.59
CA ILE A 121 -1.70 4.67 -10.04
C ILE A 121 -2.09 3.45 -10.89
N SER A 122 -3.38 3.15 -10.93
CA SER A 122 -3.94 2.12 -11.81
C SER A 122 -4.40 2.63 -13.16
N GLY A 123 -4.41 3.95 -13.37
CA GLY A 123 -4.66 4.56 -14.67
C GLY A 123 -3.46 4.39 -15.61
N GLN A 124 -3.75 4.19 -16.91
CA GLN A 124 -2.72 4.22 -17.96
C GLN A 124 -2.38 5.66 -18.38
N ASP A 125 -3.39 6.53 -18.39
CA ASP A 125 -3.26 7.96 -18.65
C ASP A 125 -3.59 8.77 -17.39
N TRP A 126 -2.98 9.95 -17.27
CA TRP A 126 -3.29 10.95 -16.25
C TRP A 126 -3.18 12.35 -16.86
N ASN A 127 -3.83 13.31 -16.22
CA ASN A 127 -3.68 14.73 -16.52
C ASN A 127 -2.78 15.40 -15.49
N GLU A 128 -3.28 15.56 -14.26
CA GLU A 128 -2.47 16.02 -13.13
C GLU A 128 -2.75 15.13 -11.91
N ILE A 129 -1.71 14.48 -11.41
CA ILE A 129 -1.76 13.73 -10.16
C ILE A 129 -1.36 14.63 -9.00
N LYS A 130 -2.23 14.73 -8.00
CA LYS A 130 -1.99 15.39 -6.72
C LYS A 130 -2.07 14.42 -5.56
N VAL A 131 -1.35 14.71 -4.48
CA VAL A 131 -1.50 13.98 -3.22
C VAL A 131 -2.58 14.69 -2.39
N SER A 132 -3.79 14.15 -2.35
CA SER A 132 -4.90 14.73 -1.59
C SER A 132 -4.84 14.37 -0.10
N LYS A 133 -4.21 13.24 0.24
CA LYS A 133 -4.00 12.76 1.61
C LYS A 133 -2.67 12.03 1.73
N CYS A 134 -1.95 12.28 2.82
CA CYS A 134 -0.76 11.53 3.20
C CYS A 134 -0.69 11.47 4.73
N ASN A 135 -1.15 10.36 5.30
CA ASN A 135 -1.26 10.18 6.73
C ASN A 135 -0.25 9.15 7.21
N PHE A 136 0.53 9.51 8.24
CA PHE A 136 1.42 8.58 8.91
C PHE A 136 0.62 7.45 9.59
N ILE A 137 1.03 6.20 9.38
CA ILE A 137 0.43 5.02 10.00
C ILE A 137 1.33 4.52 11.13
N SER A 138 2.59 4.20 10.80
CA SER A 138 3.51 3.55 11.73
C SER A 138 4.97 3.76 11.32
N GLN A 139 5.88 3.56 12.27
CA GLN A 139 7.31 3.55 12.04
C GLN A 139 7.93 2.30 12.65
N ASP A 140 8.85 1.68 11.91
CA ASP A 140 9.73 0.62 12.40
C ASP A 140 11.17 0.94 11.99
N GLY A 141 12.04 1.19 12.97
CA GLY A 141 13.38 1.71 12.73
C GLY A 141 13.39 2.96 11.83
N ASN A 142 14.03 2.86 10.68
CA ASN A 142 14.13 3.93 9.67
C ASN A 142 13.06 3.84 8.58
N THR A 143 12.03 3.01 8.78
CA THR A 143 10.96 2.77 7.85
C THR A 143 9.66 3.39 8.34
N TYR A 144 8.96 4.08 7.45
CA TYR A 144 7.74 4.84 7.71
C TYR A 144 6.65 4.34 6.76
N LEU A 145 5.48 4.03 7.30
CA LEU A 145 4.32 3.62 6.51
C LEU A 145 3.31 4.76 6.46
N PHE A 146 2.84 5.09 5.26
CA PHE A 146 1.87 6.14 5.01
C PHE A 146 0.63 5.61 4.29
N ASP A 147 -0.53 6.12 4.67
CA ASP A 147 -1.80 6.01 3.93
C ASP A 147 -1.91 7.21 2.99
N VAL A 148 -1.89 6.96 1.68
CA VAL A 148 -1.81 7.98 0.65
C VAL A 148 -3.02 7.89 -0.28
N ILE A 149 -3.62 9.03 -0.58
CA ILE A 149 -4.62 9.13 -1.64
C ILE A 149 -4.06 10.07 -2.71
N LEU A 150 -3.93 9.53 -3.92
CA LEU A 150 -3.62 10.32 -5.11
C LEU A 150 -4.93 10.65 -5.82
N GLU A 151 -5.04 11.85 -6.36
CA GLU A 151 -6.22 12.30 -7.11
C GLU A 151 -5.83 12.79 -8.51
N ASP A 152 -6.65 12.44 -9.50
CA ASP A 152 -6.73 13.14 -10.78
C ASP A 152 -8.12 13.78 -10.89
N LYS A 153 -8.19 15.11 -10.75
CA LYS A 153 -9.47 15.83 -10.73
C LYS A 153 -10.16 15.84 -12.09
N GLU A 154 -9.39 15.84 -13.16
CA GLU A 154 -9.96 15.90 -14.51
C GLU A 154 -10.61 14.57 -14.87
N TYR A 155 -9.93 13.47 -14.56
CA TYR A 155 -10.49 12.13 -14.71
C TYR A 155 -11.41 11.69 -13.56
N LYS A 156 -11.57 12.51 -12.51
CA LYS A 156 -12.36 12.20 -11.31
C LYS A 156 -11.95 10.86 -10.69
N ALA A 157 -10.65 10.59 -10.69
CA ALA A 157 -10.08 9.35 -10.21
C ALA A 157 -9.36 9.56 -8.87
N GLU A 158 -9.48 8.57 -8.00
CA GLU A 158 -8.73 8.49 -6.75
C GLU A 158 -7.99 7.16 -6.69
N TYR A 159 -6.76 7.18 -6.20
CA TYR A 159 -5.88 6.03 -6.08
C TYR A 159 -5.40 5.91 -4.63
N PRO A 160 -6.13 5.16 -3.78
CA PRO A 160 -5.70 4.88 -2.42
C PRO A 160 -4.59 3.81 -2.43
N ILE A 161 -3.46 4.12 -1.80
CA ILE A 161 -2.30 3.22 -1.70
C ILE A 161 -1.67 3.37 -0.31
N GLN A 162 -0.96 2.33 0.14
CA GLN A 162 -0.04 2.48 1.27
C GLN A 162 1.39 2.50 0.76
N VAL A 163 2.18 3.46 1.24
CA VAL A 163 3.56 3.63 0.79
C VAL A 163 4.51 3.45 1.96
N LYS A 164 5.45 2.53 1.79
CA LYS A 164 6.56 2.33 2.72
C LYS A 164 7.74 3.17 2.25
N VAL A 165 8.19 4.09 3.10
CA VAL A 165 9.34 4.95 2.87
C VAL A 165 10.46 4.54 3.82
N VAL A 166 11.69 4.42 3.32
CA VAL A 166 12.87 4.15 4.15
C VAL A 166 13.81 5.35 4.11
N LYS A 167 14.42 5.67 5.26
CA LYS A 167 15.51 6.65 5.35
C LYS A 167 16.85 5.94 5.18
N GLU A 168 17.51 6.23 4.08
CA GLU A 168 18.89 5.81 3.77
C GLU A 168 19.86 6.98 3.99
N LYS A 169 21.17 6.72 3.85
CA LYS A 169 22.21 7.75 4.03
C LYS A 169 22.02 8.95 3.09
N GLU A 170 21.52 8.71 1.88
CA GLU A 170 21.32 9.71 0.84
C GLU A 170 19.91 10.34 0.84
N GLY A 171 19.12 10.07 1.88
CA GLY A 171 17.76 10.57 2.04
C GLY A 171 16.71 9.48 1.99
N PHE A 172 15.48 9.87 1.70
CA PHE A 172 14.35 8.95 1.69
C PHE A 172 14.21 8.23 0.34
N ARG A 173 13.65 7.02 0.36
CA ARG A 173 13.30 6.21 -0.81
C ARG A 173 12.00 5.47 -0.58
N ILE A 174 11.21 5.28 -1.63
CA ILE A 174 10.04 4.38 -1.62
C ILE A 174 10.57 2.94 -1.63
N ALA A 175 10.28 2.21 -0.56
CA ALA A 175 10.67 0.82 -0.37
C ALA A 175 9.55 -0.16 -0.72
N ASP A 176 8.29 0.29 -0.79
CA ASP A 176 7.15 -0.54 -1.13
C ASP A 176 5.93 0.33 -1.44
N VAL A 177 5.04 -0.13 -2.32
CA VAL A 177 3.70 0.40 -2.50
C VAL A 177 2.74 -0.77 -2.48
N LEU A 178 1.84 -0.77 -1.49
CA LEU A 178 0.84 -1.80 -1.32
C LEU A 178 -0.43 -1.35 -2.02
N GLN A 179 -0.84 -2.10 -3.04
CA GLN A 179 -2.01 -1.85 -3.89
C GLN A 179 -3.10 -2.91 -3.67
#